data_AF-M5UF04-F1
#
_entry.id   AF-M5UF04-F1
#
_cell.length_a   1.000
_cell.length_b   1.000
_cell.length_c   1.000
_cell.angle_alpha   90.00
_cell.angle_beta   90.00
_cell.angle_gamma   90.00
#
_symmetry.space_group_name_H-M   'P 1'
#
loop_
_entity.id
_entity.type
_entity.pdbx_description
1 polymer ?
#
loop_
_entity_poly.entity_id
_entity_poly.type
_entity_poly.pdbx_seq_one_letter_code
_entity_poly.pdbx_strand_id
1 'polypeptide(L)'
;MKKMLLFCGLICTFATGTANALDVPDEAINYQQMAFYPARWTQQEVSGELYPWKGTEVVLLTTEKELAADTMKVFLGHLDRGWAYYHKITGRTPRPYKTHEGKPTIAAVPNASLTCGLGCGMVGATGIEVGKFPSDWKEVRQNAQAMPHYYFYEMGRNYYVFGRKHDCFVTGYAVFMRYCCMDELKLIDNDVRTRQAIENAIDAYAKSDLDFITAMTHSGSLSEKQQRIRSYRGPCDQPVMYASTMLRLRRDYGGDEFVQRFYHTLHEMPAYGENEPGQKPDNAKRQSVIWLLTACRAAKQDLSPLFVDQWRLPLSDEARELIQQTDWADESGDDSDLARRVLTATGL
;
A
#
# COMPACT_ATOMS: atom_id res chain seq x y z
N MET A 1 12.33 38.25 -44.53
CA MET A 1 12.07 36.80 -44.42
C MET A 1 11.58 36.48 -43.01
N LYS A 2 10.26 36.33 -42.81
CA LYS A 2 9.67 35.94 -41.51
C LYS A 2 9.48 34.42 -41.51
N LYS A 3 10.14 33.70 -40.60
CA LYS A 3 9.96 32.26 -40.39
C LYS A 3 8.72 32.06 -39.51
N MET A 4 7.74 31.35 -40.06
CA MET A 4 6.52 30.92 -39.39
C MET A 4 6.82 29.61 -38.66
N LEU A 5 6.76 29.59 -37.32
CA LEU A 5 6.83 28.36 -36.53
C LEU A 5 5.47 27.66 -36.60
N LEU A 6 5.47 26.44 -37.12
CA LEU A 6 4.30 25.55 -37.12
C LEU A 6 4.27 24.79 -35.79
N PHE A 7 3.31 25.09 -34.92
CA PHE A 7 3.05 24.33 -33.70
C PHE A 7 2.22 23.09 -34.07
N CYS A 8 2.83 21.91 -34.00
CA CYS A 8 2.12 20.64 -34.19
C CYS A 8 1.48 20.25 -32.85
N GLY A 9 0.16 20.45 -32.75
CA GLY A 9 -0.62 20.03 -31.59
C GLY A 9 -0.79 18.52 -31.58
N LEU A 10 -0.08 17.84 -30.67
CA LEU A 10 -0.26 16.41 -30.41
C LEU A 10 -1.59 16.23 -29.65
N ILE A 11 -2.62 15.78 -30.35
CA ILE A 11 -3.90 15.39 -29.74
C ILE A 11 -3.69 14.01 -29.11
N CYS A 12 -3.51 13.96 -27.80
CA CYS A 12 -3.60 12.71 -27.03
C CYS A 12 -5.05 12.23 -27.05
N THR A 13 -5.37 11.28 -27.92
CA THR A 13 -6.58 10.46 -27.84
C THR A 13 -6.47 9.54 -26.63
N PHE A 14 -7.20 9.86 -25.56
CA PHE A 14 -7.41 8.92 -24.46
C PHE A 14 -8.24 7.75 -24.98
N ALA A 15 -7.67 6.54 -24.96
CA ALA A 15 -8.40 5.33 -25.24
C ALA A 15 -9.50 5.15 -24.19
N THR A 16 -10.75 5.38 -24.57
CA THR A 16 -11.92 5.02 -23.78
C THR A 16 -12.04 3.50 -23.83
N GLY A 17 -11.57 2.81 -22.78
CA GLY A 17 -11.77 1.37 -22.62
C GLY A 17 -13.25 1.02 -22.76
N THR A 18 -13.54 -0.06 -23.50
CA THR A 18 -14.89 -0.59 -23.70
C THR A 18 -15.56 -0.79 -22.35
N ALA A 19 -16.71 -0.15 -22.16
CA ALA A 19 -17.43 -0.19 -20.91
C ALA A 19 -17.92 -1.63 -20.63
N ASN A 20 -17.25 -2.34 -19.71
CA ASN A 20 -17.73 -3.64 -19.24
C ASN A 20 -19.15 -3.48 -18.68
N ALA A 21 -20.06 -4.36 -19.12
CA ALA A 21 -21.41 -4.41 -18.61
C ALA A 21 -21.35 -4.80 -17.12
N LEU A 22 -22.00 -4.02 -16.27
CA LEU A 22 -22.18 -4.37 -14.87
C LEU A 22 -23.21 -5.49 -14.78
N ASP A 23 -22.83 -6.62 -14.20
CA ASP A 23 -23.76 -7.70 -13.90
C ASP A 23 -24.56 -7.30 -12.65
N VAL A 24 -25.86 -7.07 -12.81
CA VAL A 24 -26.75 -6.71 -11.70
C VAL A 24 -27.08 -7.99 -10.94
N PRO A 25 -26.95 -8.02 -9.60
CA PRO A 25 -27.14 -9.25 -8.84
C PRO A 25 -28.60 -9.73 -8.89
N ASP A 26 -28.80 -10.95 -9.38
CA ASP A 26 -30.12 -11.62 -9.41
C ASP A 26 -30.47 -12.30 -8.07
N GLU A 27 -29.46 -12.84 -7.36
CA GLU A 27 -29.64 -13.61 -6.13
C GLU A 27 -28.66 -13.19 -5.03
N ALA A 28 -29.11 -13.25 -3.77
CA ALA A 28 -28.24 -13.08 -2.62
C ALA A 28 -27.45 -14.35 -2.33
N ILE A 29 -26.25 -14.20 -1.77
CA ILE A 29 -25.42 -15.30 -1.25
C ILE A 29 -25.38 -15.24 0.27
N ASN A 30 -25.25 -16.40 0.91
CA ASN A 30 -24.97 -16.47 2.34
C ASN A 30 -23.48 -16.18 2.61
N TYR A 31 -23.16 -14.92 2.92
CA TYR A 31 -21.82 -14.46 3.24
C TYR A 31 -21.33 -14.86 4.63
N GLN A 32 -22.21 -15.32 5.53
CA GLN A 32 -21.85 -15.51 6.94
C GLN A 32 -20.66 -16.46 7.14
N GLN A 33 -20.53 -17.50 6.32
CA GLN A 33 -19.38 -18.42 6.36
C GLN A 33 -18.08 -17.79 5.81
N MET A 34 -18.20 -16.78 4.95
CA MET A 34 -17.09 -16.00 4.43
C MET A 34 -16.73 -14.80 5.30
N ALA A 35 -17.58 -14.40 6.27
CA ALA A 35 -17.27 -13.32 7.19
C ALA A 35 -15.94 -13.54 7.94
N PHE A 36 -15.26 -12.45 8.30
CA PHE A 36 -14.05 -12.52 9.13
C PHE A 36 -14.39 -12.89 10.58
N TYR A 37 -15.56 -12.45 11.06
CA TYR A 37 -16.04 -12.71 12.41
C TYR A 37 -17.46 -13.31 12.41
N PRO A 38 -17.65 -14.54 11.90
CA PRO A 38 -18.97 -15.16 11.73
C PRO A 38 -19.80 -15.18 13.03
N ALA A 39 -19.14 -15.40 14.18
CA ALA A 39 -19.80 -15.40 15.49
C ALA A 39 -20.49 -14.07 15.81
N ARG A 40 -19.95 -12.92 15.36
CA ARG A 40 -20.55 -11.61 15.60
C ARG A 40 -21.87 -11.44 14.83
N TRP A 41 -21.95 -11.97 13.62
CA TRP A 41 -23.19 -11.96 12.82
C TRP A 41 -24.29 -12.78 13.50
N THR A 42 -23.94 -13.99 13.98
CA THR A 42 -24.88 -14.85 14.72
C THR A 42 -25.35 -14.18 16.01
N GLN A 43 -24.43 -13.64 16.82
CA GLN A 43 -24.76 -13.01 18.10
C GLN A 43 -25.61 -11.74 17.96
N GLN A 44 -25.43 -11.00 16.88
CA GLN A 44 -26.20 -9.78 16.61
C GLN A 44 -27.46 -10.03 15.78
N GLU A 45 -27.77 -11.29 15.45
CA GLU A 45 -28.95 -11.68 14.67
C GLU A 45 -29.05 -10.95 13.31
N VAL A 46 -27.89 -10.72 12.67
CA VAL A 46 -27.79 -10.02 11.39
C VAL A 46 -27.83 -11.04 10.25
N SER A 47 -28.69 -10.81 9.26
CA SER A 47 -28.75 -11.65 8.05
C SER A 47 -27.41 -11.67 7.33
N GLY A 48 -26.96 -12.86 6.93
CA GLY A 48 -25.75 -13.05 6.12
C GLY A 48 -25.97 -12.88 4.61
N GLU A 49 -27.19 -12.53 4.17
CA GLU A 49 -27.51 -12.39 2.75
C GLU A 49 -26.89 -11.12 2.16
N LEU A 50 -26.00 -11.28 1.17
CA LEU A 50 -25.40 -10.18 0.42
C LEU A 50 -25.53 -10.40 -1.09
N TYR A 51 -25.65 -9.31 -1.85
CA TYR A 51 -25.83 -9.30 -3.30
C TYR A 51 -24.49 -9.06 -4.01
N PRO A 52 -24.05 -9.95 -4.92
CA PRO A 52 -22.74 -9.85 -5.56
C PRO A 52 -22.75 -8.99 -6.83
N TRP A 53 -22.20 -7.78 -6.74
CA TRP A 53 -21.90 -6.94 -7.90
C TRP A 53 -20.54 -7.33 -8.49
N LYS A 54 -20.56 -7.87 -9.71
CA LYS A 54 -19.37 -8.49 -10.32
C LYS A 54 -18.61 -7.48 -11.18
N GLY A 55 -17.38 -7.20 -10.79
CA GLY A 55 -16.42 -6.42 -11.56
C GLY A 55 -15.57 -7.32 -12.45
N THR A 56 -14.57 -6.72 -13.08
CA THR A 56 -13.55 -7.43 -13.86
C THR A 56 -12.60 -8.19 -12.94
N GLU A 57 -12.14 -7.53 -11.87
CA GLU A 57 -11.12 -8.03 -10.95
C GLU A 57 -11.72 -8.47 -9.61
N VAL A 58 -12.72 -7.74 -9.10
CA VAL A 58 -13.28 -7.98 -7.76
C VAL A 58 -14.79 -8.21 -7.78
N VAL A 59 -15.32 -8.75 -6.68
CA VAL A 59 -16.77 -8.81 -6.42
C VAL A 59 -17.09 -7.97 -5.19
N LEU A 60 -17.97 -6.98 -5.35
CA LEU A 60 -18.48 -6.17 -4.24
C LEU A 60 -19.79 -6.78 -3.75
N LEU A 61 -19.82 -7.24 -2.50
CA LEU A 61 -21.00 -7.82 -1.86
C LEU A 61 -21.73 -6.73 -1.06
N THR A 62 -23.00 -6.46 -1.36
CA THR A 62 -23.79 -5.42 -0.68
C THR A 62 -25.02 -5.97 0.01
N THR A 63 -25.55 -5.26 1.00
CA THR A 63 -26.81 -5.63 1.68
C THR A 63 -28.06 -5.29 0.86
N GLU A 64 -27.91 -4.42 -0.15
CA GLU A 64 -29.00 -3.91 -0.99
C GLU A 64 -28.78 -4.30 -2.45
N LYS A 65 -29.82 -4.83 -3.09
CA LYS A 65 -29.81 -5.14 -4.54
C LYS A 65 -30.24 -3.97 -5.43
N GLU A 66 -31.08 -3.08 -4.93
CA GLU A 66 -31.67 -1.98 -5.71
C GLU A 66 -30.82 -0.69 -5.64
N LEU A 67 -29.50 -0.82 -5.81
CA LEU A 67 -28.60 0.33 -5.88
C LEU A 67 -28.57 0.88 -7.32
N ALA A 68 -28.41 2.21 -7.46
CA ALA A 68 -28.35 2.82 -8.80
C ALA A 68 -27.17 2.24 -9.60
N ALA A 69 -27.49 1.55 -10.71
CA ALA A 69 -26.54 0.78 -11.50
C ALA A 69 -25.36 1.65 -12.01
N ASP A 70 -25.62 2.89 -12.43
CA ASP A 70 -24.56 3.81 -12.88
C ASP A 70 -23.57 4.15 -11.75
N THR A 71 -24.05 4.39 -10.53
CA THR A 71 -23.17 4.61 -9.37
C THR A 71 -22.38 3.36 -9.05
N MET A 72 -23.01 2.18 -9.07
CA MET A 72 -22.32 0.91 -8.80
C MET A 72 -21.26 0.61 -9.85
N LYS A 73 -21.52 0.91 -11.12
CA LYS A 73 -20.54 0.77 -12.20
C LYS A 73 -19.30 1.64 -11.97
N VAL A 74 -19.49 2.89 -11.55
CA VAL A 74 -18.38 3.78 -11.20
C VAL A 74 -17.60 3.26 -9.99
N PHE A 75 -18.32 2.91 -8.90
CA PHE A 75 -17.72 2.43 -7.67
C PHE A 75 -16.88 1.17 -7.90
N LEU A 76 -17.47 0.18 -8.58
CA LEU A 76 -16.81 -1.09 -8.89
C LEU A 76 -15.66 -0.91 -9.88
N GLY A 77 -15.81 0.00 -10.85
CA GLY A 77 -14.72 0.37 -11.76
C GLY A 77 -13.50 0.95 -11.04
N HIS A 78 -13.68 1.72 -9.97
CA HIS A 78 -12.57 2.21 -9.14
C HIS A 78 -11.90 1.07 -8.37
N LEU A 79 -12.69 0.14 -7.82
CA LEU A 79 -12.16 -1.02 -7.11
C LEU A 79 -11.37 -1.94 -8.04
N ASP A 80 -11.89 -2.24 -9.23
CA ASP A 80 -11.23 -3.07 -10.24
C ASP A 80 -9.89 -2.45 -10.67
N ARG A 81 -9.90 -1.16 -11.03
CA ARG A 81 -8.68 -0.46 -11.43
C ARG A 81 -7.67 -0.41 -10.29
N GLY A 82 -8.13 -0.28 -9.04
CA GLY A 82 -7.27 -0.35 -7.87
C GLY A 82 -6.63 -1.72 -7.71
N TRP A 83 -7.41 -2.79 -7.79
CA TRP A 83 -6.90 -4.15 -7.74
C TRP A 83 -5.84 -4.43 -8.82
N ALA A 84 -6.13 -4.02 -10.06
CA ALA A 84 -5.21 -4.14 -11.19
C ALA A 84 -3.91 -3.32 -10.99
N TYR A 85 -4.03 -2.12 -10.42
CA TYR A 85 -2.87 -1.30 -10.06
C TYR A 85 -1.96 -2.02 -9.06
N TYR A 86 -2.53 -2.57 -7.98
CA TYR A 86 -1.75 -3.35 -7.02
C TYR A 86 -1.04 -4.55 -7.66
N HIS A 87 -1.76 -5.31 -8.50
CA HIS A 87 -1.16 -6.44 -9.23
C HIS A 87 0.06 -6.02 -10.07
N LYS A 88 -0.07 -4.93 -10.82
CA LYS A 88 1.00 -4.37 -11.65
C LYS A 88 2.22 -3.97 -10.80
N ILE A 89 1.99 -3.25 -9.70
CA ILE A 89 3.06 -2.65 -8.90
C ILE A 89 3.81 -3.69 -8.06
N THR A 90 3.11 -4.68 -7.52
CA THR A 90 3.75 -5.69 -6.66
C THR A 90 4.32 -6.87 -7.45
N GLY A 91 3.83 -7.11 -8.68
CA GLY A 91 4.24 -8.26 -9.50
C GLY A 91 3.81 -9.63 -8.95
N ARG A 92 3.04 -9.67 -7.87
CA ARG A 92 2.54 -10.91 -7.24
C ARG A 92 1.13 -10.73 -6.71
N THR A 93 0.33 -11.79 -6.76
CA THR A 93 -1.04 -11.81 -6.26
C THR A 93 -1.11 -12.29 -4.81
N PRO A 94 -2.07 -11.78 -4.00
CA PRO A 94 -2.37 -12.36 -2.70
C PRO A 94 -2.85 -13.81 -2.82
N ARG A 95 -2.70 -14.58 -1.73
CA ARG A 95 -3.26 -15.94 -1.65
C ARG A 95 -4.80 -15.88 -1.65
N PRO A 96 -5.51 -16.71 -2.42
CA PRO A 96 -6.96 -16.80 -2.33
C PRO A 96 -7.41 -17.15 -0.90
N TYR A 97 -8.36 -16.40 -0.36
CA TYR A 97 -8.95 -16.67 0.95
C TYR A 97 -10.46 -16.40 0.96
N LYS A 98 -10.90 -15.15 0.91
CA LYS A 98 -12.32 -14.84 0.68
C LYS A 98 -12.52 -14.49 -0.78
N THR A 99 -13.23 -15.36 -1.49
CA THR A 99 -13.47 -15.25 -2.92
C THR A 99 -14.88 -15.69 -3.26
N HIS A 100 -15.45 -15.10 -4.30
CA HIS A 100 -16.71 -15.51 -4.90
C HIS A 100 -16.47 -15.70 -6.40
N GLU A 101 -16.78 -16.88 -6.92
CA GLU A 101 -16.54 -17.25 -8.33
C GLU A 101 -15.08 -17.03 -8.78
N GLY A 102 -14.13 -17.34 -7.89
CA GLY A 102 -12.69 -17.17 -8.14
C GLY A 102 -12.17 -15.74 -8.03
N LYS A 103 -13.03 -14.74 -7.79
CA LYS A 103 -12.63 -13.34 -7.62
C LYS A 103 -12.56 -12.95 -6.13
N PRO A 104 -11.60 -12.09 -5.72
CA PRO A 104 -11.55 -11.52 -4.38
C PRO A 104 -12.85 -10.78 -4.04
N THR A 105 -13.32 -10.94 -2.80
CA THR A 105 -14.53 -10.27 -2.31
C THR A 105 -14.21 -9.01 -1.52
N ILE A 106 -14.99 -7.96 -1.73
CA ILE A 106 -15.10 -6.80 -0.85
C ILE A 106 -16.53 -6.78 -0.32
N ALA A 107 -16.73 -7.03 0.96
CA ALA A 107 -18.05 -7.12 1.58
C ALA A 107 -18.41 -5.83 2.32
N ALA A 108 -19.46 -5.16 1.86
CA ALA A 108 -20.11 -4.07 2.58
C ALA A 108 -20.94 -4.66 3.73
N VAL A 109 -20.32 -4.78 4.90
CA VAL A 109 -20.97 -5.31 6.09
C VAL A 109 -21.94 -4.27 6.66
N PRO A 110 -23.07 -4.67 7.26
CA PRO A 110 -24.10 -3.74 7.73
C PRO A 110 -23.61 -2.63 8.67
N ASN A 111 -22.59 -2.91 9.49
CA ASN A 111 -21.95 -1.92 10.35
C ASN A 111 -20.54 -2.35 10.79
N ALA A 112 -19.76 -1.38 11.25
CA ALA A 112 -18.36 -1.56 11.67
C ALA A 112 -18.16 -2.56 12.83
N SER A 113 -19.17 -2.84 13.66
CA SER A 113 -19.02 -3.78 14.78
C SER A 113 -18.90 -5.24 14.33
N LEU A 114 -19.38 -5.56 13.12
CA LEU A 114 -19.28 -6.89 12.52
C LEU A 114 -17.88 -7.19 11.97
N THR A 115 -17.03 -6.18 11.87
CA THR A 115 -15.65 -6.30 11.34
C THR A 115 -14.62 -5.67 12.31
N CYS A 116 -13.36 -5.53 11.90
CA CYS A 116 -12.31 -4.97 12.76
C CYS A 116 -12.26 -3.43 12.79
N GLY A 117 -13.30 -2.74 12.30
CA GLY A 117 -13.37 -1.27 12.26
C GLY A 117 -14.15 -0.78 11.04
N LEU A 118 -13.70 0.31 10.43
CA LEU A 118 -14.28 0.82 9.18
C LEU A 118 -13.90 -0.03 7.96
N GLY A 119 -12.73 -0.66 8.00
CA GLY A 119 -12.22 -1.58 7.00
C GLY A 119 -11.47 -2.73 7.67
N CYS A 120 -11.45 -3.89 7.02
CA CYS A 120 -10.67 -5.03 7.46
C CYS A 120 -10.21 -5.87 6.27
N GLY A 121 -8.93 -5.79 5.94
CA GLY A 121 -8.26 -6.60 4.92
C GLY A 121 -7.33 -7.64 5.54
N MET A 122 -7.38 -8.87 5.01
CA MET A 122 -6.43 -9.91 5.39
C MET A 122 -5.04 -9.62 4.82
N VAL A 123 -4.00 -9.70 5.65
CA VAL A 123 -2.62 -9.47 5.20
C VAL A 123 -2.16 -10.62 4.29
N GLY A 124 -1.74 -10.30 3.06
CA GLY A 124 -1.19 -11.28 2.10
C GLY A 124 -2.21 -12.25 1.49
N ALA A 125 -3.51 -12.04 1.71
CA ALA A 125 -4.56 -12.90 1.21
C ALA A 125 -5.80 -12.09 0.79
N THR A 126 -6.66 -12.64 -0.08
CA THR A 126 -7.84 -11.94 -0.58
C THR A 126 -8.93 -11.83 0.48
N GLY A 127 -9.69 -10.74 0.43
CA GLY A 127 -10.86 -10.53 1.27
C GLY A 127 -10.77 -9.21 2.01
N ILE A 128 -11.83 -8.42 1.88
CA ILE A 128 -11.99 -7.13 2.55
C ILE A 128 -13.43 -7.04 3.08
N GLU A 129 -13.59 -6.52 4.28
CA GLU A 129 -14.87 -6.06 4.84
C GLU A 129 -14.84 -4.55 5.05
N VAL A 130 -15.94 -3.87 4.75
CA VAL A 130 -16.09 -2.41 4.95
C VAL A 130 -17.40 -2.10 5.67
N GLY A 131 -17.33 -1.26 6.70
CA GLY A 131 -18.45 -1.00 7.63
C GLY A 131 -19.25 0.27 7.35
N LYS A 132 -18.92 1.04 6.31
CA LYS A 132 -19.50 2.37 6.03
C LYS A 132 -20.04 2.56 4.60
N PHE A 133 -20.22 1.47 3.87
CA PHE A 133 -20.57 1.50 2.44
C PHE A 133 -21.74 2.42 2.07
N PRO A 134 -22.87 2.51 2.81
CA PRO A 134 -23.95 3.43 2.43
C PRO A 134 -23.54 4.91 2.39
N SER A 135 -22.58 5.33 3.20
CA SER A 135 -22.05 6.70 3.16
C SER A 135 -21.08 6.87 2.00
N ASP A 136 -20.20 5.89 1.79
CA ASP A 136 -19.19 5.90 0.75
C ASP A 136 -19.84 5.89 -0.65
N TRP A 137 -20.88 5.08 -0.84
CA TRP A 137 -21.65 5.03 -2.07
C TRP A 137 -22.33 6.38 -2.36
N LYS A 138 -22.87 7.04 -1.34
CA LYS A 138 -23.45 8.40 -1.49
C LYS A 138 -22.40 9.41 -1.92
N GLU A 139 -21.18 9.31 -1.40
CA GLU A 139 -20.05 10.16 -1.78
C GLU A 139 -19.69 9.99 -3.26
N VAL A 140 -19.55 8.75 -3.73
CA VAL A 140 -19.31 8.45 -5.16
C VAL A 140 -20.48 8.91 -6.04
N ARG A 141 -21.73 8.77 -5.55
CA ARG A 141 -22.91 9.27 -6.26
C ARG A 141 -22.91 10.79 -6.43
N GLN A 142 -22.43 11.52 -5.43
CA GLN A 142 -22.34 12.99 -5.47
C GLN A 142 -21.17 13.46 -6.33
N ASN A 143 -20.08 12.70 -6.33
CA ASN A 143 -18.90 12.97 -7.14
C ASN A 143 -18.29 11.65 -7.62
N ALA A 144 -18.44 11.36 -8.91
CA ALA A 144 -17.95 10.12 -9.50
C ALA A 144 -16.42 9.93 -9.40
N GLN A 145 -15.65 10.99 -9.09
CA GLN A 145 -14.21 10.90 -8.86
C GLN A 145 -13.84 10.74 -7.38
N ALA A 146 -14.78 10.95 -6.44
CA ALA A 146 -14.52 10.71 -5.03
C ALA A 146 -14.42 9.22 -4.76
N MET A 147 -13.52 8.84 -3.85
CA MET A 147 -13.43 7.47 -3.35
C MET A 147 -12.78 7.49 -1.97
N PRO A 148 -13.42 6.90 -0.94
CA PRO A 148 -12.77 6.79 0.36
C PRO A 148 -11.49 5.95 0.24
N HIS A 149 -10.34 6.54 0.60
CA HIS A 149 -9.04 5.91 0.39
C HIS A 149 -8.85 4.58 1.15
N TYR A 150 -9.71 4.29 2.13
CA TYR A 150 -9.53 3.16 3.02
C TYR A 150 -9.79 1.82 2.32
N TYR A 151 -10.58 1.79 1.24
CA TYR A 151 -10.69 0.60 0.38
C TYR A 151 -9.33 0.21 -0.20
N PHE A 152 -8.56 1.20 -0.69
CA PHE A 152 -7.22 0.96 -1.21
C PHE A 152 -6.22 0.64 -0.09
N TYR A 153 -6.39 1.22 1.10
CA TYR A 153 -5.61 0.78 2.27
C TYR A 153 -5.82 -0.72 2.55
N GLU A 154 -7.06 -1.23 2.55
CA GLU A 154 -7.32 -2.66 2.77
C GLU A 154 -6.83 -3.53 1.60
N MET A 155 -6.87 -3.04 0.34
CA MET A 155 -6.18 -3.70 -0.77
C MET A 155 -4.66 -3.77 -0.54
N GLY A 156 -4.07 -2.71 0.01
CA GLY A 156 -2.68 -2.71 0.46
C GLY A 156 -2.41 -3.77 1.52
N ARG A 157 -3.36 -4.08 2.41
CA ARG A 157 -3.22 -5.21 3.35
C ARG A 157 -3.21 -6.54 2.58
N ASN A 158 -4.17 -6.77 1.70
CA ASN A 158 -4.23 -7.97 0.86
C ASN A 158 -2.92 -8.15 0.07
N TYR A 159 -2.45 -7.10 -0.59
CA TYR A 159 -1.24 -7.12 -1.43
C TYR A 159 0.08 -6.99 -0.65
N TYR A 160 0.08 -7.10 0.67
CA TYR A 160 1.31 -7.30 1.41
C TYR A 160 1.80 -8.75 1.23
N VAL A 161 2.62 -8.97 0.21
CA VAL A 161 3.04 -10.32 -0.24
C VAL A 161 4.54 -10.60 -0.02
N PHE A 162 5.22 -9.73 0.74
CA PHE A 162 6.68 -9.79 0.94
C PHE A 162 7.08 -10.66 2.14
N GLY A 163 6.13 -11.02 3.00
CA GLY A 163 6.36 -11.86 4.16
C GLY A 163 7.48 -11.29 5.05
N ARG A 164 8.41 -12.16 5.45
CA ARG A 164 9.50 -11.85 6.39
C ARG A 164 10.61 -10.97 5.81
N LYS A 165 10.52 -10.56 4.54
CA LYS A 165 11.49 -9.64 3.92
C LYS A 165 11.28 -8.19 4.36
N HIS A 166 10.07 -7.85 4.81
CA HIS A 166 9.66 -6.46 5.06
C HIS A 166 8.54 -6.33 6.11
N ASP A 167 8.38 -7.31 7.00
CA ASP A 167 7.25 -7.39 7.94
C ASP A 167 7.28 -6.35 9.05
N CYS A 168 8.39 -5.62 9.24
CA CYS A 168 8.42 -4.43 10.08
C CYS A 168 7.51 -3.30 9.55
N PHE A 169 7.09 -3.36 8.28
CA PHE A 169 6.50 -2.23 7.57
C PHE A 169 5.11 -2.52 6.98
N VAL A 170 4.42 -3.59 7.40
CA VAL A 170 3.12 -4.01 6.82
C VAL A 170 2.08 -2.88 6.79
N THR A 171 1.86 -2.22 7.93
CA THR A 171 0.86 -1.15 8.02
C THR A 171 1.30 0.08 7.23
N GLY A 172 2.58 0.46 7.32
CA GLY A 172 3.15 1.56 6.55
C GLY A 172 3.00 1.35 5.04
N TYR A 173 3.23 0.13 4.57
CA TYR A 173 3.00 -0.28 3.18
C TYR A 173 1.56 -0.02 2.73
N ALA A 174 0.58 -0.42 3.53
CA ALA A 174 -0.82 -0.17 3.22
C ALA A 174 -1.18 1.33 3.20
N VAL A 175 -0.64 2.13 4.14
CA VAL A 175 -0.81 3.59 4.15
C VAL A 175 -0.16 4.25 2.94
N PHE A 176 1.02 3.81 2.52
CA PHE A 176 1.71 4.31 1.34
C PHE A 176 0.96 3.99 0.05
N MET A 177 0.65 2.71 -0.15
CA MET A 177 0.11 2.22 -1.41
C MET A 177 -1.29 2.76 -1.70
N ARG A 178 -2.09 3.06 -0.67
CA ARG A 178 -3.42 3.67 -0.88
C ARG A 178 -3.32 4.98 -1.64
N TYR A 179 -2.32 5.81 -1.33
CA TYR A 179 -2.13 7.10 -1.99
C TYR A 179 -1.54 6.95 -3.38
N CYS A 180 -0.66 5.97 -3.59
CA CYS A 180 -0.17 5.68 -4.94
C CYS A 180 -1.32 5.26 -5.86
N CYS A 181 -2.20 4.39 -5.36
CA CYS A 181 -3.41 3.98 -6.06
C CYS A 181 -4.35 5.17 -6.32
N MET A 182 -4.64 6.01 -5.32
CA MET A 182 -5.48 7.20 -5.50
C MET A 182 -4.92 8.14 -6.58
N ASP A 183 -3.60 8.36 -6.60
CA ASP A 183 -2.93 9.22 -7.57
C ASP A 183 -3.02 8.65 -8.99
N GLU A 184 -2.68 7.38 -9.18
CA GLU A 184 -2.74 6.72 -10.49
C GLU A 184 -4.16 6.72 -11.05
N LEU A 185 -5.15 6.47 -10.19
CA LEU A 185 -6.54 6.44 -10.60
C LEU A 185 -7.15 7.83 -10.79
N LYS A 186 -6.43 8.89 -10.36
CA LYS A 186 -6.87 10.30 -10.36
C LYS A 186 -8.16 10.49 -9.57
N LEU A 187 -8.23 9.85 -8.41
CA LEU A 187 -9.38 9.91 -7.51
C LEU A 187 -9.19 11.02 -6.47
N ILE A 188 -10.31 11.59 -6.04
CA ILE A 188 -10.36 12.64 -5.04
C ILE A 188 -10.45 11.99 -3.66
N ASP A 189 -9.43 12.24 -2.85
CA ASP A 189 -9.45 11.96 -1.42
C ASP A 189 -10.04 13.16 -0.68
N ASN A 190 -11.18 12.96 -0.02
CA ASN A 190 -11.80 14.02 0.78
C ASN A 190 -11.04 14.28 2.10
N ASP A 191 -10.07 13.43 2.47
CA ASP A 191 -9.17 13.63 3.62
C ASP A 191 -7.80 14.20 3.24
N VAL A 192 -7.82 15.33 2.51
CA VAL A 192 -6.61 16.03 2.04
C VAL A 192 -5.66 16.41 3.19
N ARG A 193 -6.22 16.74 4.37
CA ARG A 193 -5.43 17.17 5.53
C ARG A 193 -4.57 16.04 6.08
N THR A 194 -5.13 14.83 6.22
CA THR A 194 -4.36 13.67 6.68
C THR A 194 -3.26 13.31 5.68
N ARG A 195 -3.55 13.35 4.37
CA ARG A 195 -2.53 13.15 3.33
C ARG A 195 -1.38 14.14 3.47
N GLN A 196 -1.67 15.43 3.53
CA GLN A 196 -0.63 16.46 3.67
C GLN A 196 0.21 16.26 4.95
N ALA A 197 -0.45 15.89 6.05
CA ALA A 197 0.25 15.64 7.30
C ALA A 197 1.13 14.37 7.24
N ILE A 198 0.77 13.36 6.46
CA ILE A 198 1.63 12.21 6.21
C ILE A 198 2.82 12.63 5.34
N GLU A 199 2.61 13.33 4.23
CA GLU A 199 3.69 13.76 3.33
C GLU A 199 4.71 14.68 4.02
N ASN A 200 4.27 15.52 4.97
CA ASN A 200 5.15 16.43 5.71
C ASN A 200 5.93 15.78 6.87
N ALA A 201 5.57 14.56 7.29
CA ALA A 201 6.19 13.91 8.44
C ALA A 201 7.69 13.63 8.23
N ILE A 202 8.12 13.32 7.00
CA ILE A 202 9.53 13.05 6.66
C ILE A 202 10.42 14.29 6.83
N ASP A 203 9.89 15.48 6.53
CA ASP A 203 10.64 16.73 6.71
C ASP A 203 10.77 17.09 8.19
N ALA A 204 9.76 16.76 9.01
CA ALA A 204 9.86 16.88 10.46
C ALA A 204 10.89 15.90 11.03
N TYR A 205 10.92 14.67 10.51
CA TYR A 205 11.88 13.65 10.90
C TYR A 205 13.32 14.01 10.53
N ALA A 206 13.55 14.52 9.32
CA ALA A 206 14.89 14.94 8.90
C ALA A 206 15.50 15.99 9.87
N LYS A 207 14.65 16.76 10.57
CA LYS A 207 15.04 17.79 11.56
C LYS A 207 15.04 17.30 13.01
N SER A 208 14.65 16.05 13.28
CA SER A 208 14.67 15.48 14.62
C SER A 208 15.99 14.77 14.93
N ASP A 209 16.16 14.36 16.19
CA ASP A 209 17.29 13.58 16.70
C ASP A 209 17.04 12.05 16.67
N LEU A 210 15.88 11.61 16.18
CA LEU A 210 15.53 10.19 16.13
C LEU A 210 16.38 9.45 15.09
N ASP A 211 16.93 8.30 15.48
CA ASP A 211 17.54 7.35 14.54
C ASP A 211 16.48 6.66 13.66
N PHE A 212 16.92 6.04 12.57
CA PHE A 212 16.05 5.36 11.61
C PHE A 212 15.24 4.22 12.23
N ILE A 213 15.87 3.40 13.07
CA ILE A 213 15.22 2.21 13.63
C ILE A 213 14.10 2.63 14.57
N THR A 214 14.32 3.65 15.40
CA THR A 214 13.31 4.20 16.30
C THR A 214 12.16 4.87 15.55
N ALA A 215 12.45 5.62 14.50
CA ALA A 215 11.42 6.30 13.72
C ALA A 215 10.57 5.34 12.88
N MET A 216 11.22 4.36 12.23
CA MET A 216 10.60 3.55 11.18
C MET A 216 10.15 2.16 11.63
N THR A 217 10.52 1.70 12.83
CA THR A 217 10.21 0.33 13.30
C THR A 217 9.62 0.32 14.72
N HIS A 218 9.31 -0.87 15.24
CA HIS A 218 8.93 -1.09 16.64
C HIS A 218 10.13 -1.42 17.54
N SER A 219 11.32 -1.63 16.97
CA SER A 219 12.49 -2.08 17.73
C SER A 219 13.13 -0.95 18.56
N GLY A 220 12.76 0.31 18.34
CA GLY A 220 13.20 1.46 19.16
C GLY A 220 12.40 1.70 20.45
N SER A 221 11.79 0.66 21.04
CA SER A 221 10.99 0.75 22.28
C SER A 221 9.69 1.58 22.19
N LEU A 222 9.24 1.93 20.99
CA LEU A 222 7.99 2.66 20.77
C LEU A 222 6.94 1.74 20.12
N SER A 223 5.70 1.77 20.60
CA SER A 223 4.61 1.01 19.99
C SER A 223 4.27 1.52 18.59
N GLU A 224 3.56 0.74 17.77
CA GLU A 224 3.20 1.12 16.39
C GLU A 224 2.53 2.50 16.31
N LYS A 225 1.58 2.78 17.22
CA LYS A 225 0.72 3.97 17.21
C LYS A 225 1.25 5.13 18.05
N GLN A 226 2.43 4.97 18.65
CA GLN A 226 3.01 6.05 19.46
C GLN A 226 3.56 7.16 18.57
N GLN A 227 3.22 8.42 18.88
CA GLN A 227 3.77 9.60 18.21
C GLN A 227 5.31 9.58 18.30
N ARG A 228 6.00 9.58 17.15
CA ARG A 228 7.47 9.58 17.11
C ARG A 228 8.01 10.97 17.41
N ILE A 229 7.48 12.00 16.75
CA ILE A 229 7.96 13.39 16.84
C ILE A 229 6.94 14.24 17.60
N ARG A 230 7.22 14.52 18.88
CA ARG A 230 6.28 15.24 19.78
C ARG A 230 5.93 16.66 19.31
N SER A 231 6.88 17.36 18.68
CA SER A 231 6.67 18.72 18.18
C SER A 231 5.84 18.79 16.90
N TYR A 232 5.67 17.66 16.21
CA TYR A 232 4.93 17.59 14.96
C TYR A 232 3.42 17.53 15.22
N ARG A 233 2.66 18.46 14.64
CA ARG A 233 1.20 18.62 14.86
C ARG A 233 0.34 17.78 13.91
N GLY A 234 0.87 16.67 13.40
CA GLY A 234 0.16 15.69 12.59
C GLY A 234 0.48 14.26 13.05
N PRO A 235 -0.13 13.23 12.44
CA PRO A 235 0.25 11.86 12.74
C PRO A 235 1.72 11.66 12.34
N CYS A 236 2.51 11.06 13.21
CA CYS A 236 3.86 10.60 12.89
C CYS A 236 4.17 9.34 13.70
N ASP A 237 3.25 8.39 13.66
CA ASP A 237 3.48 7.05 14.18
C ASP A 237 4.27 6.21 13.14
N GLN A 238 4.59 4.95 13.46
CA GLN A 238 5.46 4.15 12.59
C GLN A 238 4.92 3.98 11.15
N PRO A 239 3.63 3.66 10.94
CA PRO A 239 3.10 3.54 9.59
C PRO A 239 3.19 4.83 8.79
N VAL A 240 2.96 5.98 9.44
CA VAL A 240 3.10 7.29 8.77
C VAL A 240 4.54 7.59 8.45
N MET A 241 5.49 7.28 9.32
CA MET A 241 6.91 7.47 9.05
C MET A 241 7.37 6.68 7.82
N TYR A 242 6.99 5.42 7.73
CA TYR A 242 7.25 4.61 6.54
C TYR A 242 6.59 5.21 5.29
N ALA A 243 5.29 5.53 5.36
CA ALA A 243 4.55 6.02 4.22
C ALA A 243 5.08 7.36 3.70
N SER A 244 5.41 8.28 4.60
CA SER A 244 6.01 9.57 4.27
C SER A 244 7.34 9.41 3.54
N THR A 245 8.19 8.51 4.03
CA THR A 245 9.48 8.17 3.41
C THR A 245 9.29 7.60 2.01
N MET A 246 8.39 6.63 1.83
CA MET A 246 8.14 6.03 0.53
C MET A 246 7.48 7.00 -0.46
N LEU A 247 6.59 7.89 0.00
CA LEU A 247 6.03 8.96 -0.85
C LEU A 247 7.11 9.93 -1.32
N ARG A 248 8.06 10.29 -0.44
CA ARG A 248 9.23 11.09 -0.79
C ARG A 248 10.07 10.41 -1.86
N LEU A 249 10.42 9.14 -1.66
CA LEU A 249 11.22 8.37 -2.61
C LEU A 249 10.52 8.22 -3.97
N ARG A 250 9.22 7.86 -3.98
CA ARG A 250 8.40 7.80 -5.19
C ARG A 250 8.44 9.12 -5.96
N ARG A 251 8.22 10.24 -5.29
CA ARG A 251 8.20 11.56 -5.94
C ARG A 251 9.55 11.93 -6.54
N ASP A 252 10.63 11.68 -5.82
CA ASP A 252 11.95 12.17 -6.19
C ASP A 252 12.69 11.25 -7.18
N TYR A 253 12.33 9.95 -7.27
CA TYR A 253 13.12 8.94 -8.00
C TYR A 253 12.38 8.17 -9.10
N GLY A 254 11.27 8.71 -9.63
CA GLY A 254 10.66 8.18 -10.86
C GLY A 254 9.22 7.66 -10.74
N GLY A 255 8.47 8.12 -9.74
CA GLY A 255 7.04 7.82 -9.61
C GLY A 255 6.76 6.33 -9.45
N ASP A 256 5.73 5.83 -10.14
CA ASP A 256 5.29 4.44 -10.01
C ASP A 256 6.30 3.43 -10.57
N GLU A 257 7.16 3.83 -11.52
CA GLU A 257 8.22 2.95 -11.99
C GLU A 257 9.26 2.66 -10.89
N PHE A 258 9.56 3.66 -10.04
CA PHE A 258 10.37 3.45 -8.85
C PHE A 258 9.69 2.44 -7.91
N VAL A 259 8.40 2.63 -7.64
CA VAL A 259 7.66 1.75 -6.72
C VAL A 259 7.59 0.32 -7.22
N GLN A 260 7.37 0.15 -8.52
CA GLN A 260 7.35 -1.17 -9.16
C GLN A 260 8.72 -1.85 -9.04
N ARG A 261 9.80 -1.17 -9.44
CA ARG A 261 11.17 -1.72 -9.30
C ARG A 261 11.49 -2.05 -7.84
N PHE A 262 11.10 -1.20 -6.91
CA PHE A 262 11.31 -1.40 -5.48
C PHE A 262 10.70 -2.72 -4.99
N TYR A 263 9.41 -2.95 -5.25
CA TYR A 263 8.74 -4.16 -4.77
C TYR A 263 9.12 -5.42 -5.54
N HIS A 264 9.45 -5.29 -6.83
CA HIS A 264 9.99 -6.40 -7.61
C HIS A 264 11.36 -6.83 -7.07
N THR A 265 12.25 -5.88 -6.79
CA THR A 265 13.55 -6.14 -6.16
C THR A 265 13.38 -6.78 -4.78
N LEU A 266 12.43 -6.27 -3.98
CA LEU A 266 12.17 -6.79 -2.64
C LEU A 266 11.78 -8.28 -2.63
N HIS A 267 11.20 -8.82 -3.71
CA HIS A 267 10.87 -10.25 -3.78
C HIS A 267 12.08 -11.17 -3.74
N GLU A 268 13.21 -10.68 -4.24
CA GLU A 268 14.47 -11.42 -4.41
C GLU A 268 15.39 -11.29 -3.20
N MET A 269 15.09 -10.36 -2.27
CA MET A 269 15.91 -10.10 -1.09
C MET A 269 15.87 -11.24 -0.06
N PRO A 270 16.88 -11.38 0.81
CA PRO A 270 16.82 -12.33 1.93
C PRO A 270 15.68 -11.99 2.92
N ALA A 271 15.21 -12.99 3.67
CA ALA A 271 14.08 -12.83 4.58
C ALA A 271 14.51 -12.95 6.06
N TYR A 272 14.10 -11.99 6.89
CA TYR A 272 14.46 -11.89 8.31
C TYR A 272 13.25 -11.42 9.13
N GLY A 273 12.44 -12.33 9.63
CA GLY A 273 11.17 -11.97 10.30
C GLY A 273 11.32 -11.19 11.60
N GLU A 274 10.58 -10.10 11.77
CA GLU A 274 10.65 -9.21 12.96
C GLU A 274 10.44 -9.97 14.29
N ASN A 275 9.57 -10.99 14.31
CA ASN A 275 9.15 -11.67 15.53
C ASN A 275 9.95 -12.94 15.86
N GLU A 276 11.12 -13.14 15.24
CA GLU A 276 12.00 -14.24 15.66
C GLU A 276 12.51 -14.02 17.10
N PRO A 277 12.30 -15.00 18.00
CA PRO A 277 12.73 -14.89 19.39
C PRO A 277 14.23 -14.58 19.50
N GLY A 278 14.56 -13.53 20.26
CA GLY A 278 15.94 -13.11 20.51
C GLY A 278 16.64 -12.36 19.37
N GLN A 279 15.97 -12.12 18.24
CA GLN A 279 16.57 -11.48 17.04
C GLN A 279 15.84 -10.20 16.60
N LYS A 280 14.82 -9.75 17.34
CA LYS A 280 13.93 -8.66 16.92
C LYS A 280 14.65 -7.33 16.57
N PRO A 281 15.55 -6.79 17.41
CA PRO A 281 16.28 -5.56 17.05
C PRO A 281 17.13 -5.72 15.80
N ASP A 282 17.85 -6.84 15.70
CA ASP A 282 18.74 -7.11 14.56
C ASP A 282 17.94 -7.35 13.28
N ASN A 283 16.81 -8.07 13.33
CA ASN A 283 15.96 -8.30 12.17
C ASN A 283 15.31 -7.00 11.66
N ALA A 284 14.93 -6.08 12.55
CA ALA A 284 14.47 -4.76 12.14
C ALA A 284 15.59 -3.95 11.43
N LYS A 285 16.83 -4.06 11.92
CA LYS A 285 17.99 -3.45 11.26
C LYS A 285 18.27 -4.12 9.91
N ARG A 286 18.23 -5.45 9.83
CA ARG A 286 18.40 -6.23 8.57
C ARG A 286 17.39 -5.81 7.52
N GLN A 287 16.10 -5.72 7.88
CA GLN A 287 15.05 -5.25 6.96
C GLN A 287 15.22 -3.77 6.57
N SER A 288 15.72 -2.92 7.47
CA SER A 288 16.00 -1.52 7.15
C SER A 288 17.17 -1.36 6.18
N VAL A 289 18.20 -2.22 6.28
CA VAL A 289 19.28 -2.30 5.28
C VAL A 289 18.75 -2.83 3.95
N ILE A 290 17.91 -3.88 3.96
CA ILE A 290 17.23 -4.36 2.75
C ILE A 290 16.43 -3.25 2.09
N TRP A 291 15.70 -2.44 2.87
CA TRP A 291 14.97 -1.28 2.36
C TRP A 291 15.91 -0.27 1.67
N LEU A 292 17.05 0.07 2.27
CA LEU A 292 18.04 0.92 1.61
C LEU A 292 18.47 0.32 0.26
N LEU A 293 18.86 -0.95 0.21
CA LEU A 293 19.37 -1.59 -1.00
C LEU A 293 18.30 -1.67 -2.11
N THR A 294 17.06 -2.03 -1.77
CA THR A 294 15.95 -2.03 -2.73
C THR A 294 15.63 -0.62 -3.23
N ALA A 295 15.78 0.41 -2.38
CA ALA A 295 15.62 1.80 -2.78
C ALA A 295 16.73 2.26 -3.73
N CYS A 296 18.00 1.91 -3.45
CA CYS A 296 19.12 2.20 -4.35
C CYS A 296 18.91 1.57 -5.73
N ARG A 297 18.53 0.28 -5.77
CA ARG A 297 18.21 -0.44 -7.02
C ARG A 297 17.05 0.21 -7.78
N ALA A 298 15.98 0.55 -7.08
CA ALA A 298 14.81 1.19 -7.68
C ALA A 298 15.11 2.59 -8.22
N ALA A 299 15.97 3.36 -7.55
CA ALA A 299 16.40 4.68 -7.97
C ALA A 299 17.56 4.65 -8.98
N LYS A 300 18.18 3.48 -9.21
CA LYS A 300 19.39 3.29 -10.03
C LYS A 300 20.56 4.17 -9.60
N GLN A 301 20.70 4.40 -8.30
CA GLN A 301 21.80 5.18 -7.72
C GLN A 301 21.98 4.89 -6.22
N ASP A 302 23.14 5.25 -5.69
CA ASP A 302 23.43 5.16 -4.25
C ASP A 302 22.60 6.17 -3.46
N LEU A 303 21.69 5.68 -2.61
CA LEU A 303 20.88 6.46 -1.68
C LEU A 303 21.42 6.42 -0.24
N SER A 304 22.60 5.84 0.01
CA SER A 304 23.21 5.83 1.34
C SER A 304 23.39 7.23 1.95
N PRO A 305 23.71 8.31 1.21
CA PRO A 305 23.76 9.64 1.83
C PRO A 305 22.40 10.08 2.40
N LEU A 306 21.30 9.73 1.74
CA LEU A 306 19.96 10.04 2.21
C LEU A 306 19.59 9.19 3.44
N PHE A 307 19.78 7.87 3.37
CA PHE A 307 19.40 6.97 4.46
C PHE A 307 20.30 7.11 5.68
N VAL A 308 21.62 7.21 5.49
CA VAL A 308 22.60 7.21 6.58
C VAL A 308 22.80 8.61 7.13
N ASP A 309 23.09 9.60 6.28
CA ASP A 309 23.48 10.92 6.78
C ASP A 309 22.25 11.77 7.16
N GLN A 310 21.20 11.75 6.33
CA GLN A 310 19.99 12.54 6.59
C GLN A 310 18.97 11.80 7.47
N TRP A 311 18.76 10.50 7.23
CA TRP A 311 17.80 9.69 7.97
C TRP A 311 18.44 8.77 9.02
N ARG A 312 19.75 8.88 9.27
CA ARG A 312 20.40 8.27 10.43
C ARG A 312 20.16 6.76 10.53
N LEU A 313 20.15 6.04 9.40
CA LEU A 313 20.20 4.59 9.37
C LEU A 313 21.58 4.13 9.85
N PRO A 314 21.68 3.34 10.93
CA PRO A 314 22.97 2.89 11.43
C PRO A 314 23.60 1.88 10.45
N LEU A 315 24.68 2.30 9.79
CA LEU A 315 25.43 1.52 8.81
C LEU A 315 26.93 1.71 9.04
N SER A 316 27.74 0.66 8.90
CA SER A 316 29.20 0.75 9.03
C SER A 316 29.85 1.37 7.78
N ASP A 317 31.06 1.91 7.91
CA ASP A 317 31.80 2.47 6.77
C ASP A 317 32.10 1.41 5.70
N GLU A 318 32.43 0.19 6.12
CA GLU A 318 32.64 -0.96 5.20
C GLU A 318 31.37 -1.27 4.40
N ALA A 319 30.20 -1.28 5.05
CA ALA A 319 28.93 -1.48 4.36
C ALA A 319 28.61 -0.31 3.40
N ARG A 320 28.93 0.93 3.78
CA ARG A 320 28.78 2.11 2.89
C ARG A 320 29.66 1.99 1.64
N GLU A 321 30.91 1.55 1.80
CA GLU A 321 31.85 1.37 0.70
C GLU A 321 31.34 0.34 -0.31
N LEU A 322 30.79 -0.78 0.15
CA LEU A 322 30.16 -1.79 -0.72
C LEU A 322 28.99 -1.21 -1.54
N ILE A 323 28.15 -0.38 -0.92
CA ILE A 323 27.02 0.27 -1.59
C ILE A 323 27.51 1.29 -2.64
N GLN A 324 28.54 2.07 -2.32
CA GLN A 324 29.12 3.07 -3.22
C GLN A 324 29.80 2.46 -4.45
N GLN A 325 30.42 1.29 -4.30
CA GLN A 325 31.09 0.58 -5.39
C GLN A 325 30.12 -0.20 -6.30
N THR A 326 28.85 -0.31 -5.93
CA THR A 326 27.85 -1.04 -6.70
C THR A 326 27.36 -0.22 -7.89
N ASP A 327 27.34 -0.82 -9.09
CA ASP A 327 26.64 -0.24 -10.24
C ASP A 327 25.13 -0.49 -10.12
N TRP A 328 24.42 0.54 -9.65
CA TRP A 328 22.98 0.47 -9.44
C TRP A 328 22.16 0.46 -10.74
N ALA A 329 22.77 0.80 -11.88
CA ALA A 329 22.11 0.74 -13.18
C ALA A 329 22.12 -0.68 -13.79
N ASP A 330 23.02 -1.55 -13.34
CA ASP A 330 23.12 -2.94 -13.79
C ASP A 330 22.02 -3.82 -13.17
N GLU A 331 21.01 -4.16 -13.97
CA GLU A 331 19.88 -5.01 -13.57
C GLU A 331 20.23 -6.52 -13.52
N SER A 332 21.45 -6.92 -13.88
CA SER A 332 21.88 -8.33 -13.88
C SER A 332 22.49 -8.81 -12.54
N GLY A 333 22.70 -7.89 -11.60
CA GLY A 333 23.32 -8.21 -10.30
C GLY A 333 22.47 -9.10 -9.40
N ASP A 334 23.14 -9.96 -8.61
CA ASP A 334 22.51 -10.73 -7.53
C ASP A 334 22.34 -9.82 -6.30
N ASP A 335 21.20 -9.13 -6.25
CA ASP A 335 20.85 -8.25 -5.14
C ASP A 335 20.76 -8.99 -3.79
N SER A 336 20.48 -10.30 -3.80
CA SER A 336 20.48 -11.09 -2.56
C SER A 336 21.89 -11.33 -2.03
N ASP A 337 22.88 -11.54 -2.90
CA ASP A 337 24.28 -11.68 -2.49
C ASP A 337 24.82 -10.35 -1.95
N LEU A 338 24.56 -9.24 -2.67
CA LEU A 338 24.92 -7.90 -2.20
C LEU A 338 24.34 -7.63 -0.81
N ALA A 339 23.06 -7.95 -0.59
CA ALA A 339 22.44 -7.79 0.72
C ALA A 339 23.16 -8.58 1.82
N ARG A 340 23.54 -9.85 1.58
CA ARG A 340 24.28 -10.64 2.58
C ARG A 340 25.63 -10.02 2.92
N ARG A 341 26.36 -9.52 1.92
CA ARG A 341 27.67 -8.88 2.11
C ARG A 341 27.55 -7.59 2.92
N VAL A 342 26.60 -6.71 2.57
CA VAL A 342 26.34 -5.46 3.29
C VAL A 342 25.89 -5.71 4.73
N LEU A 343 25.03 -6.71 4.95
CA LEU A 343 24.59 -7.11 6.29
C LEU A 343 25.75 -7.63 7.14
N THR A 344 26.60 -8.50 6.57
CA THR A 344 27.79 -9.02 7.24
C THR A 344 28.74 -7.88 7.64
N ALA A 345 29.01 -6.94 6.73
CA ALA A 345 29.82 -5.76 7.00
C ALA A 345 29.22 -4.83 8.08
N THR A 346 27.90 -4.91 8.30
CA THR A 346 27.18 -4.17 9.34
C THR A 346 27.17 -4.92 10.69
N GLY A 347 27.73 -6.13 10.75
CA GLY A 347 27.72 -7.01 11.91
C GLY A 347 26.39 -7.73 12.13
N LEU A 348 25.62 -7.96 11.06
CA LEU A 348 24.29 -8.59 11.09
C LEU A 348 24.25 -9.94 10.36
#